data_AF-A0A060C7I4-F1
#
_entry.id   AF-A0A060C7I4-F1
#
_cell.length_a   1.000
_cell.length_b   1.000
_cell.length_c   1.000
_cell.angle_alpha   90.00
_cell.angle_beta   90.00
_cell.angle_gamma   90.00
#
_symmetry.space_group_name_H-M   'P 1'
#
loop_
_entity.id
_entity.type
_entity.pdbx_description
1 polymer ?
#
loop_
_entity_poly.entity_id
_entity_poly.type
_entity_poly.pdbx_seq_one_letter_code
_entity_poly.pdbx_strand_id
1 'polypeptide(L)'
;RGDEVTLFASGDSRTTAKLVRCCDMALRLNQAVKDPLPYHVIMLEEVRQRLDQFDVLHFHIDLLHAPLVRDFADRTLTTLHGRLDLPDLLPFYAVFAELPLVSISNNQRTYLRRANWAGTVHHGLPRDLLSFQPNGGGGYL
;
A
#
# COMPACT_ATOMS: atom_id res chain seq x y z
N ARG A 1 -18.18 -6.42 4.55
CA ARG A 1 -18.98 -6.52 3.30
C ARG A 1 -20.14 -5.56 3.50
N GLY A 2 -20.20 -4.49 2.71
CA GLY A 2 -21.17 -3.41 2.88
C GLY A 2 -20.57 -2.04 2.56
N ASP A 3 -19.25 -1.92 2.52
CA ASP A 3 -18.56 -0.65 2.33
C ASP A 3 -18.47 -0.27 0.85
N GLU A 4 -18.68 1.01 0.54
CA GLU A 4 -18.47 1.58 -0.78
C GLU A 4 -16.98 1.87 -0.98
N VAL A 5 -16.32 1.07 -1.82
CA VAL A 5 -14.88 1.18 -2.03
C VAL A 5 -14.58 1.94 -3.32
N THR A 6 -13.72 2.95 -3.21
CA THR A 6 -13.07 3.61 -4.34
C THR A 6 -11.59 3.24 -4.36
N LEU A 7 -11.08 2.84 -5.53
CA LEU A 7 -9.67 2.52 -5.77
C LEU A 7 -9.04 3.60 -6.64
N PHE A 8 -7.96 4.22 -6.16
CA PHE A 8 -7.10 5.10 -6.95
C PHE A 8 -5.92 4.27 -7.46
N ALA A 9 -5.91 3.96 -8.76
CA ALA A 9 -4.93 3.04 -9.34
C ALA A 9 -4.77 3.24 -10.85
N SER A 10 -3.97 2.39 -11.49
CA SER A 10 -3.86 2.35 -12.94
C SER A 10 -5.17 1.90 -13.60
N GLY A 11 -5.42 2.40 -14.81
CA GLY A 11 -6.64 2.17 -15.57
C GLY A 11 -6.86 0.72 -16.02
N ASP A 12 -5.79 -0.07 -16.05
CA ASP A 12 -5.79 -1.52 -16.32
C ASP A 12 -6.09 -2.38 -15.07
N SER A 13 -6.37 -1.76 -13.92
CA SER A 13 -6.71 -2.48 -12.68
C SER A 13 -8.03 -3.25 -12.82
N ARG A 14 -8.01 -4.53 -12.41
CA ARG A 14 -9.20 -5.39 -12.34
C ARG A 14 -9.77 -5.37 -10.93
N THR A 15 -10.90 -4.71 -10.73
CA THR A 15 -11.54 -4.56 -9.41
C THR A 15 -13.05 -4.45 -9.54
N THR A 16 -13.78 -4.74 -8.47
CA THR A 16 -15.22 -4.44 -8.34
C THR A 16 -15.48 -3.08 -7.67
N ALA A 17 -14.43 -2.42 -7.16
CA ALA A 17 -14.51 -1.08 -6.60
C ALA A 17 -14.72 0.00 -7.68
N LYS A 18 -15.17 1.19 -7.29
CA LYS A 18 -15.16 2.37 -8.18
C LYS A 18 -13.70 2.74 -8.49
N LEU A 19 -13.29 2.68 -9.74
CA LEU A 19 -11.91 2.97 -10.14
C LEU A 19 -11.75 4.45 -10.54
N VAL A 20 -10.88 5.17 -9.82
CA VAL A 20 -10.30 6.44 -10.26
C VAL A 20 -8.97 6.15 -10.93
N ARG A 21 -8.88 6.43 -12.23
CA ARG A 21 -7.71 6.13 -13.06
C ARG A 21 -6.66 7.22 -12.88
N CYS A 22 -5.52 6.90 -12.26
CA CYS A 22 -4.42 7.85 -12.03
C CYS A 22 -3.30 7.75 -13.07
N CYS A 23 -3.29 6.66 -13.85
CA CYS A 23 -2.45 6.45 -15.02
C CYS A 23 -3.08 5.36 -15.90
N ASP A 24 -2.63 5.20 -17.14
CA ASP A 24 -3.26 4.25 -18.07
C ASP A 24 -3.00 2.79 -17.69
N MET A 25 -1.78 2.47 -17.25
CA MET A 25 -1.34 1.12 -16.92
C MET A 25 -0.37 1.09 -15.75
N ALA A 26 -0.12 -0.10 -15.19
CA ALA A 26 0.84 -0.27 -14.10
C ALA A 26 2.22 0.35 -14.45
N LEU A 27 2.66 1.31 -13.64
CA LEU A 27 3.86 2.13 -13.93
C LEU A 27 5.12 1.27 -14.14
N ARG A 28 5.28 0.19 -13.35
CA ARG A 28 6.41 -0.74 -13.47
C ARG A 28 6.47 -1.47 -14.81
N LEU A 29 5.33 -1.64 -15.49
CA LEU A 29 5.24 -2.31 -16.79
C LEU A 29 5.34 -1.34 -17.97
N ASN A 30 5.27 -0.04 -17.72
CA ASN A 30 5.34 0.98 -18.76
C ASN A 30 6.79 1.41 -19.00
N GLN A 31 7.38 0.97 -20.13
CA GLN A 31 8.77 1.27 -20.49
C GLN A 31 9.06 2.76 -20.74
N ALA A 32 8.02 3.57 -21.00
CA ALA A 32 8.13 5.00 -21.17
C ALA A 32 8.28 5.73 -19.83
N VAL A 33 7.78 5.15 -18.73
CA VAL A 33 7.91 5.72 -17.39
C VAL A 33 9.34 5.51 -16.89
N LYS A 34 10.01 6.62 -16.58
CA LYS A 34 11.37 6.63 -16.00
C LYS A 34 11.38 6.81 -14.50
N ASP A 35 10.42 7.57 -13.99
CA ASP A 35 10.22 7.84 -12.58
C ASP A 35 8.73 7.69 -12.24
N PRO A 36 8.34 6.78 -11.33
CA PRO A 36 6.95 6.64 -10.90
C PRO A 36 6.48 7.75 -9.95
N LEU A 37 7.40 8.52 -9.34
CA LEU A 37 7.08 9.51 -8.31
C LEU A 37 6.10 10.59 -8.78
N PRO A 38 6.24 11.21 -9.97
CA PRO A 38 5.26 12.20 -10.44
C PRO A 38 3.83 11.64 -10.51
N TYR A 39 3.66 10.39 -10.93
CA TYR A 39 2.35 9.74 -10.98
C TYR A 39 1.77 9.48 -9.59
N HIS A 40 2.61 9.18 -8.59
CA HIS A 40 2.16 9.03 -7.21
C HIS A 40 1.71 10.37 -6.62
N VAL A 41 2.41 11.46 -6.95
CA VAL A 41 2.00 12.81 -6.53
C VAL A 41 0.69 13.23 -7.20
N ILE A 42 0.50 12.93 -8.49
CA ILE A 42 -0.78 13.15 -9.19
C ILE A 42 -1.90 12.34 -8.53
N MET A 43 -1.67 11.07 -8.23
CA MET A 43 -2.63 10.23 -7.49
C MET A 43 -2.99 10.84 -6.13
N LEU A 44 -2.01 11.36 -5.40
CA LEU A 44 -2.24 12.01 -4.10
C LEU A 44 -3.05 13.29 -4.23
N GLU A 45 -2.86 14.07 -5.30
CA GLU A 45 -3.71 15.24 -5.58
C GLU A 45 -5.16 14.83 -5.87
N GLU A 46 -5.38 13.76 -6.64
CA GLU A 46 -6.73 13.23 -6.88
C GLU A 46 -7.42 12.77 -5.59
N VAL A 47 -6.66 12.18 -4.66
CA VAL A 47 -7.16 11.86 -3.31
C VAL A 47 -7.46 13.14 -2.54
N ARG A 48 -6.53 14.11 -2.52
CA ARG A 48 -6.68 15.37 -1.78
C ARG A 48 -7.95 16.13 -2.17
N GLN A 49 -8.26 16.19 -3.46
CA GLN A 49 -9.47 16.85 -3.98
C GLN A 49 -10.78 16.20 -3.55
N ARG A 50 -10.73 14.97 -3.02
CA ARG A 50 -11.91 14.16 -2.67
C ARG A 50 -11.90 13.68 -1.22
N LEU A 51 -11.03 14.24 -0.37
CA LEU A 51 -10.85 13.78 1.02
C LEU A 51 -12.17 13.67 1.78
N ASP A 52 -13.03 14.68 1.65
CA ASP A 52 -14.31 14.76 2.36
C ASP A 52 -15.33 13.69 1.94
N GLN A 53 -15.03 12.88 0.91
CA GLN A 53 -15.88 11.79 0.45
C GLN A 53 -15.57 10.46 1.15
N PHE A 54 -14.54 10.40 1.99
CA PHE A 54 -14.06 9.15 2.57
C PHE A 54 -14.02 9.21 4.11
N ASP A 55 -14.64 8.21 4.74
CA ASP A 55 -14.51 8.00 6.19
C ASP A 55 -13.14 7.43 6.56
N VAL A 56 -12.57 6.62 5.67
CA VAL A 56 -11.28 5.93 5.85
C VAL A 56 -10.45 5.97 4.56
N LEU A 57 -9.16 6.24 4.69
CA LEU A 57 -8.18 6.19 3.59
C LEU A 57 -7.13 5.12 3.86
N HIS A 58 -6.95 4.19 2.93
CA HIS A 58 -5.95 3.11 3.06
C HIS A 58 -4.89 3.21 1.97
N PHE A 59 -3.63 3.42 2.37
CA PHE A 59 -2.51 3.64 1.47
C PHE A 59 -1.60 2.40 1.33
N HIS A 60 -1.03 2.27 0.12
CA HIS A 60 -0.08 1.23 -0.28
C HIS A 60 1.14 1.82 -1.01
N ILE A 61 1.46 3.09 -0.74
CA ILE A 61 2.53 3.87 -1.39
C ILE A 61 3.58 4.34 -0.39
N ASP A 62 3.86 3.50 0.61
CA ASP A 62 4.84 3.70 1.67
C ASP A 62 4.74 5.08 2.37
N LEU A 63 5.64 6.02 2.07
CA LEU A 63 5.87 7.23 2.85
C LEU A 63 5.13 8.47 2.34
N LEU A 64 4.77 8.48 1.05
CA LEU A 64 4.54 9.73 0.29
C LEU A 64 3.35 10.56 0.78
N HIS A 65 2.36 9.91 1.37
CA HIS A 65 1.13 10.55 1.84
C HIS A 65 1.25 11.13 3.25
N ALA A 66 2.33 10.85 3.99
CA ALA A 66 2.42 11.18 5.41
C ALA A 66 2.18 12.67 5.73
N PRO A 67 2.78 13.65 5.00
CA PRO A 67 2.51 15.05 5.26
C PRO A 67 1.07 15.47 4.91
N LEU A 68 0.47 14.81 3.90
CA LEU A 68 -0.88 15.12 3.42
C LEU A 68 -1.95 14.73 4.44
N VAL A 69 -1.74 13.61 5.13
CA VAL A 69 -2.77 13.00 5.99
C VAL A 69 -2.60 13.28 7.47
N ARG A 70 -1.54 14.01 7.85
CA ARG A 70 -1.14 14.19 9.24
C ARG A 70 -2.28 14.66 10.15
N ASP A 71 -3.05 15.65 9.69
CA ASP A 71 -4.12 16.28 10.48
C ASP A 71 -5.34 15.38 10.70
N PHE A 72 -5.43 14.26 9.97
CA PHE A 72 -6.53 13.29 10.04
C PHE A 72 -6.01 11.84 10.03
N ALA A 73 -4.82 11.63 10.61
CA ALA A 73 -4.14 10.34 10.63
C ALA A 73 -5.01 9.23 11.25
N ASP A 74 -5.90 9.57 12.17
CA ASP A 74 -6.87 8.68 12.82
C ASP A 74 -7.85 8.02 11.84
N ARG A 75 -8.05 8.60 10.66
CA ARG A 75 -8.89 8.07 9.57
C ARG A 75 -8.09 7.36 8.50
N THR A 76 -6.82 7.08 8.75
CA THR A 76 -5.92 6.49 7.75
C THR A 76 -5.34 5.15 8.19
N LEU A 77 -4.98 4.34 7.21
CA LEU A 77 -4.21 3.12 7.39
C LEU A 77 -3.15 3.02 6.30
N THR A 78 -1.98 2.50 6.62
CA THR A 78 -0.91 2.28 5.64
C THR A 78 -0.35 0.88 5.76
N THR A 79 -0.50 0.07 4.72
CA THR A 79 0.18 -1.23 4.68
C THR A 79 1.57 -1.09 4.07
N LEU A 80 2.59 -1.49 4.83
CA LEU A 80 3.98 -1.39 4.41
C LEU A 80 4.43 -2.65 3.70
N HIS A 81 4.90 -2.49 2.47
CA HIS A 81 5.40 -3.59 1.62
C HIS A 81 6.91 -3.53 1.41
N GLY A 82 7.50 -2.33 1.52
CA GLY A 82 8.93 -2.13 1.36
C GLY A 82 9.80 -2.70 2.47
N ARG A 83 11.12 -2.58 2.26
CA ARG A 83 12.13 -2.85 3.26
C ARG A 83 12.00 -1.86 4.42
N LEU A 84 11.93 -2.36 5.65
CA LEU A 84 11.85 -1.52 6.85
C LEU A 84 13.15 -1.47 7.66
N ASP A 85 14.17 -2.20 7.23
CA ASP A 85 15.49 -2.25 7.86
C ASP A 85 16.42 -1.10 7.44
N LEU A 86 15.94 -0.20 6.59
CA LEU A 86 16.68 0.98 6.14
C LEU A 86 16.79 2.01 7.27
N PRO A 87 18.00 2.47 7.64
CA PRO A 87 18.18 3.43 8.73
C PRO A 87 17.39 4.73 8.57
N ASP A 88 17.18 5.18 7.33
CA ASP A 88 16.48 6.42 7.00
C ASP A 88 14.98 6.39 7.37
N LEU A 89 14.40 5.19 7.52
CA LEU A 89 12.98 5.04 7.88
C LEU A 89 12.73 5.29 9.37
N LEU A 90 13.72 5.04 10.24
CA LEU A 90 13.57 5.28 11.68
C LEU A 90 13.25 6.75 12.02
N PRO A 91 14.01 7.76 11.55
CA PRO A 91 13.66 9.15 11.82
C PRO A 91 12.34 9.55 11.16
N PHE A 92 12.02 9.02 9.97
CA PHE A 92 10.75 9.31 9.30
C PHE A 92 9.54 8.88 10.14
N TYR A 93 9.49 7.62 10.57
CA TYR A 93 8.37 7.12 11.37
C TYR A 93 8.37 7.64 12.81
N ALA A 94 9.48 8.24 13.28
CA ALA A 94 9.48 8.99 14.52
C ALA A 94 8.79 10.36 14.38
N VAL A 95 8.96 11.03 13.22
CA VAL A 95 8.29 12.31 12.92
C VAL A 95 6.79 12.12 12.70
N PHE A 96 6.40 11.00 12.09
CA PHE A 96 5.01 10.63 11.78
C PHE A 96 4.53 9.44 12.63
N ALA A 97 4.82 9.48 13.93
CA ALA A 97 4.51 8.40 14.86
C ALA A 97 3.01 8.12 15.04
N GLU A 98 2.15 9.07 14.66
CA GLU A 98 0.69 8.99 14.71
C GLU A 98 0.11 8.10 13.61
N LEU A 99 0.81 7.88 12.50
CA LEU A 99 0.27 7.15 11.34
C LEU A 99 -0.04 5.69 11.69
N PRO A 100 -1.28 5.21 11.52
CA PRO A 100 -1.62 3.81 11.75
C PRO A 100 -1.03 2.90 10.66
N LEU A 101 -0.18 1.95 11.07
CA LEU A 101 0.54 1.07 10.15
C LEU A 101 0.06 -0.38 10.23
N VAL A 102 -0.02 -1.03 9.07
CA VAL A 102 -0.29 -2.45 8.93
C VAL A 102 0.97 -3.14 8.41
N SER A 103 1.39 -4.19 9.12
CA SER A 103 2.52 -5.02 8.73
C SER A 103 2.08 -6.23 7.91
N ILE A 104 2.94 -6.72 7.02
CA ILE A 104 2.72 -7.96 6.25
C ILE A 104 3.22 -9.22 6.99
N SER A 105 3.93 -9.04 8.11
CA SER A 105 4.32 -10.11 9.02
C SER A 105 4.66 -9.56 10.41
N ASN A 106 4.60 -10.43 11.42
CA ASN A 106 5.07 -10.07 12.77
C ASN A 106 6.56 -9.74 12.79
N ASN A 107 7.37 -10.40 11.95
CA ASN A 107 8.82 -10.12 11.86
C ASN A 107 9.10 -8.74 11.29
N GLN A 108 8.32 -8.27 10.31
CA GLN A 108 8.51 -6.93 9.74
C GLN A 108 8.43 -5.82 10.81
N ARG A 109 7.62 -6.02 11.85
CA ARG A 109 7.45 -5.05 12.96
C ARG A 109 8.73 -4.86 13.78
N THR A 110 9.67 -5.80 13.73
CA THR A 110 10.89 -5.73 14.57
C THR A 110 11.85 -4.64 14.13
N TYR A 111 11.75 -4.16 12.90
CA TYR A 111 12.59 -3.07 12.40
C TYR A 111 12.10 -1.69 12.86
N LEU A 112 10.79 -1.52 13.08
CA LEU A 112 10.18 -0.28 13.55
C LEU A 112 9.35 -0.53 14.83
N ARG A 113 10.03 -0.95 15.91
CA ARG A 113 9.36 -1.43 17.14
C ARG A 113 8.45 -0.41 17.80
N ARG A 114 8.71 0.88 17.58
CA ARG A 114 7.98 2.01 18.20
C ARG A 114 6.93 2.63 17.29
N ALA A 115 6.74 2.11 16.08
CA ALA A 115 5.73 2.65 15.18
C ALA A 115 4.31 2.26 15.64
N ASN A 116 3.32 3.07 15.25
CA ASN A 116 1.91 2.87 15.59
C ASN A 116 1.29 1.72 14.77
N TRP A 117 1.60 0.48 15.15
CA TRP A 117 1.11 -0.72 14.49
C TRP A 117 -0.36 -0.99 14.84
N ALA A 118 -1.26 -0.79 13.87
CA ALA A 118 -2.67 -1.13 13.96
C ALA A 118 -2.92 -2.66 13.82
N GLY A 119 -2.04 -3.38 13.12
CA GLY A 119 -2.18 -4.82 12.97
C GLY A 119 -1.20 -5.48 12.00
N THR A 120 -1.48 -6.76 11.73
CA THR A 120 -0.73 -7.58 10.76
C THR A 120 -1.72 -8.26 9.82
N VAL A 121 -1.52 -8.08 8.52
CA VAL A 121 -2.28 -8.75 7.45
C VAL A 121 -1.29 -9.50 6.58
N HIS A 122 -1.30 -10.83 6.69
CA HIS A 122 -0.43 -11.68 5.88
C HIS A 122 -0.84 -11.64 4.41
N HIS A 123 0.14 -11.84 3.52
CA HIS A 123 -0.12 -11.98 2.10
C HIS A 123 -1.10 -13.13 1.83
N GLY A 124 -2.16 -12.81 1.10
CA GLY A 124 -3.13 -13.79 0.63
C GLY A 124 -2.67 -14.41 -0.68
N LEU A 125 -2.75 -15.74 -0.78
CA LEU A 125 -2.72 -16.46 -2.05
C LEU A 125 -4.08 -17.16 -2.22
N PRO A 126 -4.60 -17.31 -3.45
CA PRO A 126 -5.75 -18.16 -3.70
C PRO A 126 -5.47 -19.57 -3.16
N ARG A 127 -6.44 -20.15 -2.46
CA ARG A 127 -6.28 -21.46 -1.79
C ARG A 127 -5.83 -22.56 -2.74
N ASP A 128 -6.30 -22.50 -3.98
CA ASP A 128 -6.07 -23.54 -4.98
C ASP A 128 -4.90 -23.22 -5.93
N LEU A 129 -4.20 -22.09 -5.72
CA LEU A 129 -3.10 -21.67 -6.58
C LEU A 129 -1.92 -22.66 -6.53
N LEU A 130 -1.62 -23.18 -5.34
CA LEU A 130 -0.49 -24.09 -5.09
C LEU A 130 -1.00 -25.42 -4.56
N SER A 131 -1.69 -26.16 -5.42
CA SER A 131 -2.14 -27.52 -5.09
C SER A 131 -0.93 -28.44 -4.92
N PHE A 132 -0.91 -29.19 -3.81
CA PHE A 132 0.15 -30.15 -3.52
C PHE A 132 0.29 -31.16 -4.68
N GLN A 133 1.50 -31.28 -5.22
CA GLN A 133 1.84 -32.27 -6.23
C GLN A 133 2.72 -33.35 -5.58
N PRO A 134 2.22 -34.59 -5.40
CA PRO A 134 2.97 -35.65 -4.73
C PRO A 134 4.25 -36.05 -5.47
N ASN A 135 4.26 -35.89 -6.80
CA ASN A 135 5.43 -36.12 -7.65
C ASN A 135 5.85 -34.79 -8.26
N GLY A 136 6.58 -33.96 -7.50
CA GLY A 136 7.11 -32.70 -8.02
C GLY A 136 8.03 -32.96 -9.22
N GLY A 137 7.69 -32.44 -10.40
CA GLY A 137 8.41 -32.70 -11.65
C GLY A 137 9.84 -32.15 -11.74
N GLY A 138 10.38 -31.61 -10.64
CA GLY A 138 11.63 -30.84 -10.65
C GLY A 138 11.52 -29.56 -11.48
N GLY A 139 12.63 -28.83 -11.65
CA GLY A 139 12.71 -27.67 -12.55
C GLY A 139 12.39 -26.30 -11.92
N TYR A 140 12.24 -26.21 -10.61
CA TYR A 140 12.12 -24.94 -9.88
C TYR A 140 13.43 -24.59 -9.19
N LEU A 141 14.40 -24.06 -9.96
CA LEU A 141 15.43 -23.09 -9.55
C LEU A 141 15.87 -22.31 -10.80
#